data_AF-A0A519DQ80-F1
#
_entry.id   AF-A0A519DQ80-F1
#
_cell.length_a   1.000
_cell.length_b   1.000
_cell.length_c   1.000
_cell.angle_alpha   90.00
_cell.angle_beta   90.00
_cell.angle_gamma   90.00
#
_symmetry.space_group_name_H-M   'P 1'
#
loop_
_entity.id
_entity.type
_entity.pdbx_description
1 polymer ?
#
loop_
_entity_poly.entity_id
_entity_poly.type
_entity_poly.pdbx_seq_one_letter_code
_entity_poly.pdbx_strand_id
1 'polypeptide(L)'
;MAAGIPIRLVQENHNTIELDATSMTLSTSRKVGGSALPLTGSRRIGMDLNVNKAMINIQGIIADDREGTLATAHTASINFGRKIEGQQFTMASNLEALLNQELRLQTLSTATSNQEKTITFTNTASAGATAYSSNGGAGSTPTVLVNTSDATSVQLATAVVNYINNQLSSDFTATLVEGTNYESKSINCVVNIVMVAKGSVTAMRRTTPKFKQIENPVNAVIFEPPRVSPRFGGGTDSVKKSAGDKAMDLYGIINNSTRRTFRSANPIDLYGTRRLPDHVKDYIIGIQIPYNSSIKATGGEQYVARNFFMPTGFYYGKEKTSEGNDHPASVTFDPSEETTGIQGSVQKFDITYDAGESVYNFNMIFAPIDNLIIG
;
A
#
# COMPACT_ATOMS: atom_id res chain seq x y z
N MET A 1 -3.93 8.64 29.00
CA MET A 1 -4.10 7.23 28.60
C MET A 1 -3.65 7.11 27.16
N ALA A 2 -2.72 6.23 26.84
CA ALA A 2 -2.36 5.98 25.45
C ALA A 2 -3.62 5.49 24.72
N ALA A 3 -4.06 6.19 23.68
CA ALA A 3 -5.11 5.69 22.82
C ALA A 3 -4.60 4.40 22.19
N GLY A 4 -5.18 3.26 22.58
CA GLY A 4 -4.81 1.97 22.00
C GLY A 4 -5.06 2.02 20.50
N ILE A 5 -4.10 1.55 19.70
CA ILE A 5 -4.32 1.39 18.26
C ILE A 5 -5.39 0.29 18.11
N PRO A 6 -6.47 0.52 17.35
CA PRO A 6 -7.55 -0.45 17.22
C PRO A 6 -7.10 -1.70 16.45
N ILE A 7 -7.78 -2.83 16.69
CA ILE A 7 -7.65 -4.03 15.85
C ILE A 7 -8.26 -3.71 14.48
N ARG A 8 -7.62 -4.15 13.38
CA ARG A 8 -8.08 -3.85 12.02
C ARG A 8 -8.22 -5.11 11.18
N LEU A 9 -9.35 -5.26 10.50
CA LEU A 9 -9.49 -6.20 9.39
C LEU A 9 -8.99 -5.55 8.11
N VAL A 10 -8.25 -6.30 7.29
CA VAL A 10 -7.69 -5.81 6.02
C VAL A 10 -8.42 -6.45 4.85
N GLN A 11 -8.97 -5.60 3.99
CA GLN A 11 -9.60 -6.01 2.74
C GLN A 11 -8.55 -6.21 1.63
N GLU A 12 -8.91 -6.95 0.59
CA GLU A 12 -8.09 -7.11 -0.63
C GLU A 12 -7.68 -5.79 -1.30
N ASN A 13 -8.54 -4.76 -1.21
CA ASN A 13 -8.26 -3.43 -1.74
C ASN A 13 -7.36 -2.59 -0.81
N HIS A 14 -6.81 -3.19 0.25
CA HIS A 14 -6.01 -2.57 1.32
C HIS A 14 -6.76 -1.57 2.21
N ASN A 15 -8.08 -1.45 2.08
CA ASN A 15 -8.87 -0.70 3.06
C ASN A 15 -8.93 -1.49 4.37
N THR A 16 -8.95 -0.76 5.48
CA THR A 16 -9.04 -1.32 6.82
C THR A 16 -10.43 -1.08 7.41
N ILE A 17 -10.92 -2.04 8.19
CA ILE A 17 -12.09 -1.89 9.05
C ILE A 17 -11.61 -1.97 10.49
N GLU A 18 -11.78 -0.89 11.24
CA GLU A 18 -11.42 -0.85 12.66
C GLU A 18 -12.48 -1.59 13.49
N LEU A 19 -12.02 -2.37 14.46
CA LEU A 19 -12.84 -3.15 15.38
C LEU A 19 -12.67 -2.63 16.80
N ASP A 20 -13.78 -2.28 17.44
CA ASP A 20 -13.82 -1.97 18.87
C ASP A 20 -13.92 -3.28 19.67
N ALA A 21 -12.80 -4.00 19.75
CA ALA A 21 -12.71 -5.25 20.48
C ALA A 21 -12.74 -5.01 22.01
N THR A 22 -13.62 -5.75 22.69
CA THR A 22 -13.71 -5.76 24.16
C THR A 22 -12.85 -6.86 24.75
N SER A 23 -12.70 -7.98 24.03
CA SER A 23 -11.77 -9.05 24.38
C SER A 23 -11.21 -9.74 23.14
N MET A 24 -10.01 -10.29 23.29
CA MET A 24 -9.35 -11.07 22.25
C MET A 24 -8.67 -12.27 22.88
N THR A 25 -8.91 -13.45 22.30
CA THR A 25 -8.28 -14.71 22.71
C THR A 25 -7.52 -15.32 21.53
N LEU A 26 -6.20 -15.45 21.68
CA LEU A 26 -5.34 -16.20 20.76
C LEU A 26 -5.22 -17.63 21.27
N SER A 27 -5.65 -18.59 20.46
CA SER A 27 -5.52 -20.00 20.80
C SER A 27 -4.73 -20.74 19.73
N THR A 28 -3.66 -21.42 20.15
CA THR A 28 -2.88 -22.30 19.28
C THR A 28 -2.97 -23.70 19.84
N SER A 29 -3.49 -24.63 19.04
CA SER A 29 -3.50 -26.04 19.37
C SER A 29 -2.59 -26.78 18.40
N ARG A 30 -1.66 -27.56 18.95
CA ARG A 30 -0.82 -28.47 18.17
C ARG A 30 -1.41 -29.86 18.29
N LYS A 31 -1.85 -30.44 17.18
CA LYS A 31 -2.29 -31.83 17.18
C LYS A 31 -1.06 -32.74 17.15
N VAL A 32 -0.65 -33.23 18.31
CA VAL A 32 0.36 -34.29 18.41
C VAL A 32 -0.38 -35.62 18.40
N GLY A 33 -0.34 -36.32 17.26
CA GLY A 33 -0.95 -37.64 17.11
C GLY A 33 0.05 -38.74 17.43
N GLY A 34 -0.18 -39.49 18.52
CA GLY A 34 0.51 -40.76 18.76
C GLY A 34 -0.30 -41.90 18.17
N SER A 35 0.17 -42.50 17.07
CA SER A 35 -0.43 -43.75 16.57
C SER A 35 0.24 -44.93 17.26
N ALA A 36 -0.56 -45.83 17.82
CA ALA A 36 -0.03 -47.10 18.31
C ALA A 36 0.40 -47.95 17.12
N LEU A 37 1.61 -48.51 17.16
CA LEU A 37 2.04 -49.50 16.17
C LEU A 37 1.48 -50.87 16.56
N PRO A 38 0.69 -51.54 15.70
CA PRO A 38 0.30 -52.92 15.97
C PRO A 38 1.57 -53.82 16.07
N LEU A 39 1.52 -54.80 17.00
CA LEU A 39 2.55 -55.84 17.23
C LEU A 39 3.87 -55.41 17.91
N THR A 40 3.99 -54.19 18.45
CA THR A 40 5.22 -53.71 19.11
C THR A 40 5.15 -53.62 20.64
N GLY A 41 4.16 -54.25 21.28
CA GLY A 41 4.00 -54.21 22.74
C GLY A 41 3.68 -52.82 23.28
N SER A 42 2.72 -52.12 22.65
CA SER A 42 2.24 -50.78 23.05
C SER A 42 3.22 -49.61 22.83
N ARG A 43 4.24 -49.77 21.98
CA ARG A 43 5.05 -48.62 21.54
C ARG A 43 4.20 -47.71 20.64
N ARG A 44 4.22 -46.41 20.93
CA ARG A 44 3.54 -45.37 20.15
C ARG A 44 4.59 -44.66 19.30
N ILE A 45 4.33 -44.51 18.01
CA ILE A 45 5.06 -43.55 17.18
C ILE A 45 4.21 -42.29 17.14
N GLY A 46 4.77 -41.20 17.66
CA GLY A 46 4.26 -39.86 17.42
C GLY A 46 4.79 -39.36 16.10
N MET A 47 3.93 -39.22 15.09
CA MET A 47 4.26 -38.36 13.96
C MET A 47 3.81 -36.96 14.35
N ASP A 48 4.79 -36.12 14.67
CA ASP A 48 4.57 -34.71 14.86
C ASP A 48 4.41 -34.06 13.49
N LEU A 49 3.18 -34.07 12.97
CA LEU A 49 2.88 -33.52 11.65
C LEU A 49 2.98 -31.98 11.63
N ASN A 50 3.39 -31.33 12.73
CA ASN A 50 3.45 -29.88 12.92
C ASN A 50 2.24 -29.13 12.32
N VAL A 51 1.07 -29.77 12.35
CA VAL A 51 -0.17 -29.14 11.92
C VAL A 51 -0.66 -28.30 13.10
N ASN A 52 -0.10 -27.09 13.20
CA ASN A 52 -0.58 -26.10 14.14
C ASN A 52 -1.91 -25.54 13.62
N LYS A 53 -2.94 -25.64 14.46
CA LYS A 53 -4.19 -24.92 14.25
C LYS A 53 -4.15 -23.69 15.16
N ALA A 54 -4.01 -22.52 14.56
CA ALA A 54 -4.24 -21.26 15.25
C ALA A 54 -5.67 -20.82 14.98
N MET A 55 -6.35 -20.36 16.01
CA MET A 55 -7.64 -19.69 15.93
C MET A 55 -7.59 -18.43 16.77
N ILE A 56 -7.97 -17.32 16.15
CA ILE A 56 -8.08 -16.03 16.81
C ILE A 56 -9.56 -15.78 17.04
N ASN A 57 -9.97 -15.72 18.30
CA ASN A 57 -11.33 -15.35 18.69
C ASN A 57 -11.35 -13.89 19.15
N ILE A 58 -12.16 -13.06 18.49
CA ILE A 58 -12.31 -11.65 18.83
C ILE A 58 -13.77 -11.41 19.19
N GLN A 59 -13.97 -10.80 20.37
CA GLN A 59 -15.26 -10.31 20.80
C GLN A 59 -15.19 -8.80 20.91
N GLY A 60 -16.23 -8.13 20.43
CA GLY A 60 -16.28 -6.69 20.48
C GLY A 60 -17.67 -6.15 20.31
N ILE A 61 -17.72 -4.83 20.36
CA ILE A 61 -18.90 -4.06 20.02
C ILE A 61 -18.65 -3.36 18.69
N ILE A 62 -19.69 -3.16 17.91
CA ILE A 62 -19.69 -2.25 16.78
C ILE A 62 -20.47 -1.03 17.26
N ALA A 63 -19.81 0.12 17.24
CA ALA A 63 -20.38 1.40 17.62
C ALA A 63 -20.44 2.35 16.41
N ASP A 64 -21.29 3.36 16.51
CA ASP A 64 -21.36 4.44 15.53
C ASP A 64 -20.02 5.19 15.42
N ASP A 65 -19.68 5.64 14.22
CA ASP A 65 -18.55 6.56 14.04
C ASP A 65 -18.79 7.87 14.80
N ARG A 66 -17.95 8.15 15.80
CA ARG A 66 -18.02 9.40 16.58
C ARG A 66 -17.76 10.61 15.67
N GLU A 67 -16.75 10.49 14.81
CA GLU A 67 -16.35 11.50 13.84
C GLU A 67 -16.14 10.84 12.48
N GLY A 68 -16.46 11.57 11.40
CA GLY A 68 -16.06 11.14 10.07
C GLY A 68 -14.59 11.46 9.96
N THR A 69 -13.77 10.46 9.65
CA THR A 69 -12.40 10.69 9.19
C THR A 69 -12.44 11.70 8.06
N LEU A 70 -11.84 12.87 8.30
CA LEU A 70 -11.66 13.91 7.29
C LEU A 70 -10.98 13.28 6.09
N ALA A 71 -11.42 13.63 4.88
CA ALA A 71 -10.76 13.15 3.67
C ALA A 71 -9.27 13.47 3.74
N THR A 72 -8.44 12.46 3.46
CA THR A 72 -6.99 12.64 3.38
C THR A 72 -6.61 13.20 2.02
N ALA A 73 -5.49 13.92 1.98
CA ALA A 73 -4.89 14.31 0.71
C ALA A 73 -4.40 13.07 -0.03
N HIS A 74 -4.51 13.08 -1.37
CA HIS A 74 -3.94 12.02 -2.19
C HIS A 74 -2.44 12.19 -2.31
N THR A 75 -1.68 11.08 -2.20
CA THR A 75 -0.22 11.09 -2.33
C THR A 75 0.25 10.21 -3.48
N ALA A 76 1.30 10.63 -4.18
CA ALA A 76 2.02 9.85 -5.18
C ALA A 76 3.52 10.14 -5.10
N SER A 77 4.36 9.18 -5.51
CA SER A 77 5.81 9.39 -5.54
C SER A 77 6.43 9.07 -6.90
N ILE A 78 7.48 9.80 -7.26
CA ILE A 78 8.29 9.60 -8.46
C ILE A 78 9.73 9.35 -8.03
N ASN A 79 10.26 8.17 -8.30
CA ASN A 79 11.63 7.80 -7.94
C ASN A 79 12.59 7.90 -9.13
N PHE A 80 13.45 8.92 -9.11
CA PHE A 80 14.50 9.15 -10.11
C PHE A 80 15.81 8.39 -9.86
N GLY A 81 15.95 7.71 -8.72
CA GLY A 81 17.12 6.88 -8.39
C GLY A 81 17.07 5.47 -8.99
N ARG A 82 15.97 5.07 -9.63
CA ARG A 82 15.77 3.71 -10.11
C ARG A 82 16.82 3.29 -11.16
N LYS A 83 17.12 1.99 -11.12
CA LYS A 83 17.86 1.24 -12.14
C LYS A 83 16.96 0.85 -13.32
N ILE A 84 17.42 1.18 -14.52
CA ILE A 84 16.85 0.81 -15.83
C ILE A 84 17.83 -0.17 -16.47
N GLU A 85 17.41 -1.42 -16.68
CA GLU A 85 18.21 -2.51 -17.29
C GLU A 85 19.61 -2.80 -16.73
N GLY A 86 20.07 -2.17 -15.65
CA GLY A 86 21.51 -2.19 -15.37
C GLY A 86 22.08 -0.86 -14.92
N GLN A 87 21.44 0.21 -15.34
CA GLN A 87 22.03 1.53 -15.43
C GLN A 87 21.17 2.56 -14.69
N GLN A 88 21.78 3.70 -14.37
CA GLN A 88 21.09 4.80 -13.69
C GLN A 88 20.08 5.48 -14.62
N PHE A 89 18.94 5.92 -14.08
CA PHE A 89 17.96 6.72 -14.85
C PHE A 89 18.58 7.97 -15.49
N THR A 90 19.55 8.59 -14.83
CA THR A 90 20.15 9.86 -15.28
C THR A 90 21.30 9.70 -16.26
N MET A 91 21.32 8.65 -17.07
CA MET A 91 22.22 8.60 -18.22
C MET A 91 21.81 9.62 -19.27
N ALA A 92 22.80 10.16 -20.01
CA ALA A 92 22.59 11.16 -21.05
C ALA A 92 21.49 10.77 -22.06
N SER A 93 21.51 9.52 -22.55
CA SER A 93 20.50 9.02 -23.50
C SER A 93 19.07 9.05 -22.95
N ASN A 94 18.88 8.71 -21.68
CA ASN A 94 17.58 8.72 -21.05
C ASN A 94 17.13 10.13 -20.64
N LEU A 95 18.08 11.00 -20.26
CA LEU A 95 17.81 12.42 -20.04
C LEU A 95 17.44 13.14 -21.36
N GLU A 96 18.09 12.82 -22.46
CA GLU A 96 17.71 13.31 -23.80
C GLU A 96 16.30 12.84 -24.19
N ALA A 97 15.97 11.59 -23.88
CA ALA A 97 14.62 11.07 -24.09
C ALA A 97 13.60 11.78 -23.20
N LEU A 98 13.95 12.13 -21.95
CA LEU A 98 13.12 12.88 -21.00
C LEU A 98 12.76 14.29 -21.49
N LEU A 99 13.66 14.96 -22.21
CA LEU A 99 13.41 16.30 -22.78
C LEU A 99 12.23 16.32 -23.77
N ASN A 100 11.85 15.17 -24.32
CA ASN A 100 10.72 15.00 -25.22
C ASN A 100 9.49 14.42 -24.52
N GLN A 101 9.43 14.52 -23.18
CA GLN A 101 8.33 14.00 -22.37
C GLN A 101 7.60 15.12 -21.62
N GLU A 102 6.31 14.88 -21.39
CA GLU A 102 5.49 15.65 -20.47
C GLU A 102 5.17 14.81 -19.24
N LEU A 103 5.55 15.28 -18.05
CA LEU A 103 5.03 14.72 -16.81
C LEU A 103 3.66 15.33 -16.52
N ARG A 104 2.62 14.50 -16.60
CA ARG A 104 1.24 14.91 -16.39
C ARG A 104 0.77 14.55 -14.99
N LEU A 105 0.35 15.56 -14.25
CA LEU A 105 -0.28 15.47 -12.93
C LEU A 105 -1.76 15.81 -13.10
N GLN A 106 -2.66 15.09 -12.43
CA GLN A 106 -4.08 15.40 -12.50
C GLN A 106 -4.55 15.91 -11.14
N THR A 107 -5.32 16.99 -11.17
CA THR A 107 -5.89 17.61 -9.97
C THR A 107 -7.21 16.97 -9.57
N LEU A 108 -7.59 17.17 -8.31
CA LEU A 108 -8.92 16.83 -7.81
C LEU A 108 -9.94 17.78 -8.45
N SER A 109 -10.64 17.33 -9.49
CA SER A 109 -11.74 18.11 -10.07
C SER A 109 -13.05 17.80 -9.36
N THR A 110 -13.81 18.84 -9.03
CA THR A 110 -15.24 18.75 -8.70
C THR A 110 -16.02 18.29 -9.95
N ALA A 111 -16.40 17.02 -9.99
CA ALA A 111 -17.42 16.35 -10.83
C ALA A 111 -17.46 16.53 -12.37
N THR A 112 -16.89 17.56 -13.00
CA THR A 112 -17.15 17.87 -14.43
C THR A 112 -15.95 18.14 -15.33
N SER A 113 -14.72 18.33 -14.83
CA SER A 113 -13.53 18.39 -15.72
C SER A 113 -12.21 18.17 -14.98
N ASN A 114 -11.60 16.99 -15.09
CA ASN A 114 -10.23 16.76 -14.59
C ASN A 114 -9.27 17.76 -15.26
N GLN A 115 -8.71 18.70 -14.49
CA GLN A 115 -7.63 19.55 -14.99
C GLN A 115 -6.30 18.80 -14.89
N GLU A 116 -5.65 18.63 -16.04
CA GLU A 116 -4.30 18.08 -16.16
C GLU A 116 -3.29 19.24 -16.06
N LYS A 117 -2.36 19.14 -15.12
CA LYS A 117 -1.20 20.02 -14.99
C LYS A 117 -0.01 19.31 -15.61
N THR A 118 0.72 20.02 -16.45
CA THR A 118 1.87 19.44 -17.18
C THR A 118 3.15 20.08 -16.71
N ILE A 119 4.16 19.24 -16.44
CA ILE A 119 5.54 19.64 -16.23
C ILE A 119 6.32 19.25 -17.48
N THR A 120 6.90 20.23 -18.16
CA THR A 120 7.74 20.03 -19.34
C THR A 120 9.20 20.09 -18.94
N PHE A 121 10.01 19.20 -19.51
CA PHE A 121 11.46 19.17 -19.34
C PHE A 121 12.13 19.79 -20.56
N THR A 122 13.06 20.71 -20.36
CA THR A 122 13.76 21.41 -21.46
C THR A 122 15.26 21.39 -21.24
N ASN A 123 16.04 21.30 -22.31
CA ASN A 123 17.50 21.34 -22.19
C ASN A 123 17.95 22.71 -21.68
N THR A 124 18.98 22.75 -20.84
CA THR A 124 19.67 23.99 -20.51
C THR A 124 21.09 23.96 -21.08
N ALA A 125 21.40 24.93 -21.93
CA ALA A 125 22.76 25.14 -22.43
C ALA A 125 23.68 25.84 -21.40
N SER A 126 23.15 26.20 -20.22
CA SER A 126 23.88 26.99 -19.23
C SER A 126 24.68 26.10 -18.29
N ALA A 127 26.01 26.25 -18.32
CA ALA A 127 26.99 25.39 -17.63
C ALA A 127 26.95 25.44 -16.08
N GLY A 128 26.07 26.24 -15.47
CA GLY A 128 26.07 26.50 -14.02
C GLY A 128 25.04 25.71 -13.20
N ALA A 129 23.96 25.21 -13.81
CA ALA A 129 22.89 24.51 -13.08
C ALA A 129 22.45 23.24 -13.82
N THR A 130 22.70 22.09 -13.19
CA THR A 130 22.52 20.77 -13.82
C THR A 130 21.06 20.32 -13.92
N ALA A 131 20.20 20.73 -12.99
CA ALA A 131 18.74 20.74 -13.17
C ALA A 131 18.07 21.77 -12.24
N TYR A 132 17.10 22.54 -12.73
CA TYR A 132 16.39 23.55 -11.92
C TYR A 132 15.00 23.90 -12.49
N SER A 133 14.12 24.42 -11.63
CA SER A 133 12.83 24.98 -12.08
C SER A 133 13.05 26.40 -12.59
N SER A 134 12.62 26.70 -13.81
CA SER A 134 12.48 28.09 -14.25
C SER A 134 11.21 28.69 -13.66
N ASN A 135 11.33 29.81 -12.95
CA ASN A 135 10.19 30.67 -12.69
C ASN A 135 9.98 31.45 -13.98
N GLY A 136 9.06 31.01 -14.85
CA GLY A 136 8.86 31.67 -16.13
C GLY A 136 8.73 33.19 -15.97
N GLY A 137 9.39 33.96 -16.84
CA GLY A 137 9.10 35.38 -16.97
C GLY A 137 7.69 35.60 -17.48
N ALA A 138 7.19 36.84 -17.46
CA ALA A 138 5.90 37.17 -18.04
C ALA A 138 5.81 36.67 -19.49
N GLY A 139 4.95 35.68 -19.75
CA GLY A 139 4.74 35.09 -21.08
C GLY A 139 5.53 33.81 -21.40
N SER A 140 6.38 33.28 -20.50
CA SER A 140 7.05 31.99 -20.73
C SER A 140 6.43 30.88 -19.88
N THR A 141 6.13 29.73 -20.50
CA THR A 141 5.70 28.54 -19.76
C THR A 141 6.83 28.07 -18.85
N PRO A 142 6.63 27.99 -17.53
CA PRO A 142 7.63 27.45 -16.62
C PRO A 142 7.98 26.02 -17.04
N THR A 143 9.27 25.67 -17.05
CA THR A 143 9.77 24.32 -17.33
C THR A 143 10.83 23.87 -16.32
N VAL A 144 11.02 22.55 -16.23
CA VAL A 144 12.18 21.96 -15.55
C VAL A 144 13.33 21.92 -16.54
N LEU A 145 14.36 22.72 -16.27
CA LEU A 145 15.57 22.77 -17.07
C LEU A 145 16.49 21.63 -16.65
N VAL A 146 17.00 20.85 -17.60
CA VAL A 146 17.86 19.68 -17.37
C VAL A 146 19.10 19.78 -18.26
N ASN A 147 20.28 19.65 -17.66
CA ASN A 147 21.52 19.43 -18.38
C ASN A 147 21.74 17.92 -18.53
N THR A 148 21.68 17.41 -19.77
CA THR A 148 21.74 15.97 -20.05
C THR A 148 23.11 15.35 -19.81
N SER A 149 24.20 16.13 -19.70
CA SER A 149 25.53 15.58 -19.43
C SER A 149 25.75 15.22 -17.96
N ASP A 150 25.19 16.00 -17.03
CA ASP A 150 25.64 16.01 -15.62
C ASP A 150 24.50 15.95 -14.59
N ALA A 151 23.22 15.95 -15.01
CA ALA A 151 22.12 15.91 -14.04
C ALA A 151 22.13 14.60 -13.24
N THR A 152 22.11 14.71 -11.92
CA THR A 152 21.96 13.57 -11.00
C THR A 152 20.50 13.34 -10.60
N SER A 153 20.17 12.14 -10.12
CA SER A 153 18.81 11.82 -9.66
C SER A 153 18.31 12.78 -8.57
N VAL A 154 19.19 13.22 -7.67
CA VAL A 154 18.85 14.17 -6.59
C VAL A 154 18.54 15.56 -7.16
N GLN A 155 19.34 16.03 -8.12
CA GLN A 155 19.12 17.34 -8.74
C GLN A 155 17.82 17.36 -9.54
N LEU A 156 17.52 16.28 -10.28
CA LEU A 156 16.27 16.17 -11.01
C LEU A 156 15.06 16.13 -10.07
N ALA A 157 15.13 15.34 -8.99
CA ALA A 157 14.09 15.30 -7.97
C ALA A 157 13.88 16.68 -7.32
N THR A 158 14.97 17.38 -6.99
CA THR A 158 14.94 18.73 -6.41
C THR A 158 14.29 19.74 -7.36
N ALA A 159 14.64 19.69 -8.65
CA ALA A 159 14.08 20.58 -9.66
C ALA A 159 12.57 20.39 -9.81
N VAL A 160 12.09 19.15 -9.79
CA VAL A 160 10.66 18.82 -9.85
C VAL A 160 9.93 19.28 -8.57
N VAL A 161 10.51 19.07 -7.39
CA VAL A 161 9.95 19.58 -6.12
C VAL A 161 9.77 21.10 -6.15
N ASN A 162 10.82 21.81 -6.57
CA ASN A 162 10.77 23.28 -6.69
C ASN A 162 9.74 23.73 -7.72
N TYR A 163 9.63 23.04 -8.85
CA TYR A 163 8.63 23.32 -9.86
C TYR A 163 7.21 23.21 -9.30
N ILE A 164 6.91 22.09 -8.64
CA ILE A 164 5.58 21.84 -8.06
C ILE A 164 5.26 22.91 -7.02
N ASN A 165 6.16 23.17 -6.08
CA ASN A 165 5.92 24.12 -4.99
C ASN A 165 5.87 25.59 -5.44
N ASN A 166 6.50 25.95 -6.57
CA ASN A 166 6.45 27.33 -7.07
C ASN A 166 5.30 27.55 -8.05
N GLN A 167 5.05 26.60 -8.94
CA GLN A 167 4.15 26.78 -10.09
C GLN A 167 2.79 26.10 -9.90
N LEU A 168 2.72 25.07 -9.06
CA LEU A 168 1.52 24.24 -8.86
C LEU A 168 1.08 24.18 -7.39
N SER A 169 1.52 25.12 -6.55
CA SER A 169 1.27 25.11 -5.10
C SER A 169 -0.20 25.25 -4.69
N SER A 170 -1.06 25.75 -5.58
CA SER A 170 -2.51 25.75 -5.37
C SER A 170 -3.11 24.34 -5.40
N ASP A 171 -2.47 23.42 -6.13
CA ASP A 171 -3.00 22.10 -6.43
C ASP A 171 -2.22 20.98 -5.73
N PHE A 172 -0.91 21.16 -5.56
CA PHE A 172 0.00 20.15 -5.02
C PHE A 172 1.04 20.77 -4.10
N THR A 173 1.54 19.94 -3.18
CA THR A 173 2.79 20.18 -2.45
C THR A 173 3.75 19.03 -2.78
N ALA A 174 5.05 19.29 -2.79
CA ALA A 174 6.06 18.27 -3.02
C ALA A 174 7.20 18.34 -2.03
N THR A 175 7.74 17.18 -1.65
CA THR A 175 8.91 17.05 -0.78
C THR A 175 9.89 16.02 -1.34
N LEU A 176 11.17 16.19 -0.99
CA LEU A 176 12.18 15.16 -1.22
C LEU A 176 12.07 14.10 -0.12
N VAL A 177 12.13 12.83 -0.54
CA VAL A 177 12.16 11.68 0.35
C VAL A 177 13.35 10.80 -0.04
N GLU A 178 13.92 10.14 0.96
CA GLU A 178 14.94 9.13 0.73
C GLU A 178 14.40 7.97 -0.11
N GLY A 179 15.20 7.54 -1.07
CA GLY A 179 14.98 6.31 -1.81
C GLY A 179 16.29 5.69 -2.25
N THR A 180 16.19 4.45 -2.71
CA THR A 180 17.35 3.67 -3.12
C THR A 180 17.77 4.03 -4.55
N ASN A 181 19.05 4.36 -4.74
CA ASN A 181 19.63 4.60 -6.06
C ASN A 181 20.06 3.29 -6.77
N TYR A 182 20.65 3.41 -7.97
CA TYR A 182 21.15 2.28 -8.74
C TYR A 182 22.28 1.49 -8.06
N GLU A 183 22.96 2.07 -7.09
CA GLU A 183 24.02 1.45 -6.27
C GLU A 183 23.50 0.90 -4.94
N SER A 184 22.18 0.84 -4.75
CA SER A 184 21.54 0.46 -3.50
C SER A 184 21.82 1.40 -2.31
N LYS A 185 22.26 2.64 -2.57
CA LYS A 185 22.47 3.68 -1.55
C LYS A 185 21.19 4.49 -1.32
N SER A 186 20.89 4.81 -0.06
CA SER A 186 19.82 5.74 0.28
C SER A 186 20.24 7.16 -0.09
N ILE A 187 19.48 7.82 -0.96
CA ILE A 187 19.68 9.21 -1.37
C ILE A 187 18.33 9.90 -1.55
N ASN A 188 18.29 11.24 -1.49
CA ASN A 188 17.08 12.03 -1.72
C ASN A 188 16.70 12.11 -3.22
N CYS A 189 16.30 10.99 -3.80
CA CYS A 189 15.96 10.87 -5.23
C CYS A 189 14.46 10.63 -5.50
N VAL A 190 13.63 10.62 -4.45
CA VAL A 190 12.18 10.43 -4.56
C VAL A 190 11.48 11.76 -4.36
N VAL A 191 10.60 12.10 -5.29
CA VAL A 191 9.67 13.22 -5.17
C VAL A 191 8.36 12.68 -4.62
N ASN A 192 8.01 13.04 -3.39
CA ASN A 192 6.70 12.77 -2.83
C ASN A 192 5.79 13.96 -3.12
N ILE A 193 4.65 13.70 -3.76
CA ILE A 193 3.67 14.70 -4.22
C ILE A 193 2.38 14.47 -3.45
N VAL A 194 1.85 15.52 -2.83
CA VAL A 194 0.61 15.50 -2.04
C VAL A 194 -0.36 16.52 -2.63
N MET A 195 -1.59 16.11 -2.94
CA MET A 195 -2.63 17.05 -3.39
C MET A 195 -3.05 17.99 -2.26
N VAL A 196 -3.23 19.27 -2.56
CA VAL A 196 -3.78 20.24 -1.59
C VAL A 196 -5.25 19.95 -1.30
N ALA A 197 -6.00 19.62 -2.36
CA ALA A 197 -7.40 19.25 -2.24
C ALA A 197 -7.57 17.87 -1.57
N LYS A 198 -8.51 17.80 -0.64
CA LYS A 198 -8.96 16.59 0.06
C LYS A 198 -10.31 16.19 -0.51
N GLY A 199 -10.58 14.90 -0.71
CA GLY A 199 -11.91 14.42 -1.11
C GLY A 199 -11.93 13.19 -2.00
N SER A 200 -13.11 12.57 -2.06
CA SER A 200 -13.33 11.29 -2.74
C SER A 200 -13.50 11.53 -4.22
N VAL A 201 -12.63 10.97 -5.05
CA VAL A 201 -12.83 11.03 -6.50
C VAL A 201 -13.19 9.65 -7.02
N THR A 202 -14.49 9.44 -7.20
CA THR A 202 -15.06 8.20 -7.78
C THR A 202 -14.48 7.90 -9.18
N ALA A 203 -13.95 8.92 -9.87
CA ALA A 203 -13.40 8.84 -11.22
C ALA A 203 -11.85 8.77 -11.33
N MET A 204 -11.08 8.84 -10.22
CA MET A 204 -9.61 8.90 -10.28
C MET A 204 -8.90 7.55 -10.51
N ARG A 205 -9.62 6.49 -10.90
CA ARG A 205 -9.04 5.14 -11.09
C ARG A 205 -7.88 5.05 -12.11
N ARG A 206 -7.44 6.15 -12.75
CA ARG A 206 -6.41 6.19 -13.81
C ARG A 206 -5.42 7.35 -13.74
N THR A 207 -5.28 8.05 -12.62
CA THR A 207 -4.61 9.36 -12.59
C THR A 207 -3.21 9.32 -11.96
N THR A 208 -2.45 8.25 -12.21
CA THR A 208 -1.04 8.18 -11.83
C THR A 208 -0.26 9.29 -12.55
N PRO A 209 0.69 9.98 -11.89
CA PRO A 209 1.67 10.78 -12.60
C PRO A 209 2.24 9.94 -13.76
N LYS A 210 2.13 10.45 -14.98
CA LYS A 210 2.51 9.70 -16.17
C LYS A 210 3.37 10.56 -17.06
N PHE A 211 4.43 9.96 -17.58
CA PHE A 211 5.18 10.53 -18.67
C PHE A 211 4.45 10.19 -19.95
N LYS A 212 4.03 11.21 -20.70
CA LYS A 212 3.52 11.03 -22.06
C LYS A 212 4.65 11.25 -23.04
N GLN A 213 4.92 10.24 -23.85
CA GLN A 213 5.79 10.35 -25.01
C GLN A 213 5.16 11.32 -26.00
N ILE A 214 5.88 12.41 -26.29
CA ILE A 214 5.59 13.22 -27.46
C ILE A 214 6.04 12.37 -28.65
N GLU A 215 5.12 12.08 -29.57
CA GLU A 215 5.42 11.29 -30.77
C GLU A 215 6.56 11.97 -31.54
N ASN A 216 7.77 11.40 -31.49
CA ASN A 216 8.89 11.85 -32.30
C ASN A 216 9.39 10.66 -33.15
N PRO A 217 9.09 10.63 -34.46
CA PRO A 217 9.03 9.37 -35.22
C PRO A 217 10.35 8.87 -35.84
N VAL A 218 11.52 9.45 -35.55
CA VAL A 218 12.69 9.18 -36.42
C VAL A 218 13.81 8.33 -35.81
N ASN A 219 14.07 8.33 -34.50
CA ASN A 219 15.15 7.49 -33.89
C ASN A 219 14.96 7.30 -32.37
N ALA A 220 13.72 7.07 -31.91
CA ALA A 220 13.40 7.15 -30.48
C ALA A 220 14.19 6.12 -29.64
N VAL A 221 15.17 6.60 -28.87
CA VAL A 221 15.70 5.92 -27.70
C VAL A 221 14.49 5.49 -26.84
N ILE A 222 14.42 4.22 -26.46
CA ILE A 222 13.34 3.71 -25.62
C ILE A 222 13.42 4.47 -24.29
N PHE A 223 12.47 5.37 -24.05
CA PHE A 223 12.37 6.09 -22.78
C PHE A 223 11.82 5.15 -21.72
N GLU A 224 12.59 4.92 -20.67
CA GLU A 224 12.10 4.19 -19.50
C GLU A 224 11.75 5.21 -18.41
N PRO A 225 10.45 5.44 -18.12
CA PRO A 225 10.06 6.41 -17.12
C PRO A 225 10.57 6.00 -15.73
N PRO A 226 10.85 7.00 -14.86
CA PRO A 226 11.14 6.71 -13.46
C PRO A 226 9.95 5.96 -12.84
N ARG A 227 10.20 5.15 -11.81
CA ARG A 227 9.11 4.40 -11.16
C ARG A 227 8.19 5.39 -10.47
N VAL A 228 6.92 5.37 -10.88
CA VAL A 228 5.84 6.08 -10.20
C VAL A 228 5.11 5.09 -9.30
N SER A 229 5.04 5.40 -8.01
CA SER A 229 4.53 4.51 -6.97
C SER A 229 3.78 5.28 -5.89
N PRO A 230 2.68 4.76 -5.34
CA PRO A 230 1.52 4.16 -6.01
C PRO A 230 0.76 5.21 -6.85
N ARG A 231 -0.40 4.84 -7.42
CA ARG A 231 -1.40 5.80 -7.94
C ARG A 231 -1.68 6.84 -6.85
N PHE A 232 -2.08 8.07 -7.21
CA PHE A 232 -2.66 8.98 -6.22
C PHE A 232 -3.73 8.22 -5.44
N GLY A 233 -3.40 7.91 -4.19
CA GLY A 233 -4.17 7.07 -3.30
C GLY A 233 -4.51 7.88 -2.06
N GLY A 234 -5.75 7.76 -1.59
CA GLY A 234 -6.27 8.52 -0.46
C GLY A 234 -7.68 9.06 -0.73
N GLY A 235 -8.16 9.88 0.19
CA GLY A 235 -9.23 10.84 -0.07
C GLY A 235 -10.66 10.37 -0.09
N THR A 236 -11.04 9.09 0.09
CA THR A 236 -12.47 8.84 0.25
C THR A 236 -12.97 9.55 1.50
N ASP A 237 -13.96 10.44 1.35
CA ASP A 237 -14.76 10.91 2.48
C ASP A 237 -15.21 9.65 3.21
N SER A 238 -14.75 9.48 4.44
CA SER A 238 -15.36 8.45 5.26
C SER A 238 -16.77 8.95 5.54
N VAL A 239 -17.74 8.32 4.90
CA VAL A 239 -19.13 8.50 5.27
C VAL A 239 -19.22 7.94 6.68
N LYS A 240 -19.65 8.76 7.65
CA LYS A 240 -19.96 8.26 9.00
C LYS A 240 -20.90 7.07 8.84
N LYS A 241 -20.50 5.92 9.35
CA LYS A 241 -21.32 4.71 9.33
C LYS A 241 -21.92 4.49 10.70
N SER A 242 -23.22 4.17 10.72
CA SER A 242 -23.83 3.64 11.92
C SER A 242 -23.24 2.26 12.24
N ALA A 243 -23.40 1.82 13.48
CA ALA A 243 -23.06 0.47 13.89
C ALA A 243 -23.77 -0.59 13.03
N GLY A 244 -25.02 -0.31 12.62
CA GLY A 244 -25.80 -1.14 11.71
C GLY A 244 -25.20 -1.20 10.30
N ASP A 245 -24.78 -0.06 9.74
CA ASP A 245 -24.12 -0.01 8.42
C ASP A 245 -22.80 -0.80 8.42
N LYS A 246 -22.00 -0.64 9.48
CA LYS A 246 -20.74 -1.39 9.66
C LYS A 246 -21.00 -2.89 9.80
N ALA A 247 -22.00 -3.28 10.58
CA ALA A 247 -22.39 -4.68 10.73
C ALA A 247 -22.86 -5.27 9.39
N MET A 248 -23.69 -4.54 8.64
CA MET A 248 -24.18 -4.95 7.33
C MET A 248 -23.05 -5.04 6.30
N ASP A 249 -22.12 -4.08 6.29
CA ASP A 249 -20.94 -4.12 5.42
C ASP A 249 -20.07 -5.34 5.73
N LEU A 250 -19.76 -5.59 7.00
CA LEU A 250 -18.98 -6.76 7.42
C LEU A 250 -19.69 -8.05 7.04
N TYR A 251 -20.99 -8.14 7.30
CA TYR A 251 -21.80 -9.29 6.89
C TYR A 251 -21.80 -9.46 5.37
N GLY A 252 -21.93 -8.37 4.62
CA GLY A 252 -21.87 -8.35 3.16
C GLY A 252 -20.53 -8.82 2.64
N ILE A 253 -19.42 -8.29 3.14
CA ILE A 253 -18.05 -8.67 2.78
C ILE A 253 -17.80 -10.16 3.05
N ILE A 254 -18.26 -10.67 4.20
CA ILE A 254 -18.05 -12.07 4.58
C ILE A 254 -18.91 -13.02 3.73
N ASN A 255 -20.13 -12.62 3.38
CA ASN A 255 -21.05 -13.48 2.61
C ASN A 255 -20.95 -13.28 1.10
N ASN A 256 -20.41 -12.17 0.62
CA ASN A 256 -20.30 -11.87 -0.80
C ASN A 256 -19.05 -12.54 -1.38
N SER A 257 -19.20 -13.80 -1.77
CA SER A 257 -18.12 -14.60 -2.34
C SER A 257 -17.96 -14.44 -3.86
N THR A 258 -18.15 -13.26 -4.45
CA THR A 258 -17.90 -13.08 -5.89
C THR A 258 -16.44 -12.71 -6.16
N ARG A 259 -15.53 -13.67 -6.07
CA ARG A 259 -14.28 -13.63 -6.84
C ARG A 259 -14.44 -14.54 -8.05
N ARG A 260 -14.41 -13.97 -9.26
CA ARG A 260 -14.41 -14.80 -10.47
C ARG A 260 -13.09 -15.54 -10.58
N THR A 261 -13.22 -16.85 -10.56
CA THR A 261 -12.20 -17.88 -10.65
C THR A 261 -11.41 -17.75 -11.96
N PHE A 262 -10.10 -17.59 -11.88
CA PHE A 262 -9.19 -17.94 -12.98
C PHE A 262 -7.85 -18.39 -12.41
N ARG A 263 -7.67 -19.71 -12.32
CA ARG A 263 -6.38 -20.42 -12.40
C ARG A 263 -6.62 -21.92 -12.58
N SER A 264 -6.93 -22.32 -13.81
CA SER A 264 -6.51 -23.63 -14.29
C SER A 264 -5.12 -23.45 -14.89
N ALA A 265 -4.16 -24.20 -14.36
CA ALA A 265 -2.80 -24.27 -14.83
C ALA A 265 -2.76 -24.91 -16.21
N ASN A 266 -2.67 -24.09 -17.27
CA ASN A 266 -1.91 -24.42 -18.47
C ASN A 266 -1.38 -23.14 -19.11
N PRO A 267 -0.07 -23.06 -19.43
CA PRO A 267 0.50 -21.93 -20.13
C PRO A 267 0.19 -22.09 -21.61
N ILE A 268 -0.65 -21.22 -22.18
CA ILE A 268 -0.61 -20.75 -23.57
C ILE A 268 -1.50 -19.51 -23.61
N ASP A 269 -0.83 -18.36 -23.69
CA ASP A 269 -1.41 -17.07 -24.02
C ASP A 269 -1.64 -17.05 -25.53
N LEU A 270 -2.90 -17.18 -25.97
CA LEU A 270 -3.27 -17.03 -27.38
C LEU A 270 -4.57 -16.22 -27.47
N TYR A 271 -4.36 -14.92 -27.68
CA TYR A 271 -5.32 -13.89 -28.13
C TYR A 271 -6.33 -13.33 -27.11
N GLY A 272 -5.94 -12.18 -26.54
CA GLY A 272 -6.85 -11.06 -26.33
C GLY A 272 -6.95 -10.59 -24.89
N THR A 273 -6.04 -9.71 -24.49
CA THR A 273 -6.04 -8.95 -23.23
C THR A 273 -7.23 -8.01 -23.12
N ARG A 274 -8.44 -8.54 -22.99
CA ARG A 274 -9.58 -7.78 -22.48
C ARG A 274 -9.51 -7.76 -20.96
N ARG A 275 -8.90 -6.71 -20.41
CA ARG A 275 -9.07 -6.30 -19.01
C ARG A 275 -10.57 -6.09 -18.74
N LEU A 276 -11.20 -7.08 -18.12
CA LEU A 276 -12.57 -6.94 -17.61
C LEU A 276 -12.57 -5.97 -16.40
N PRO A 277 -13.72 -5.34 -16.09
CA PRO A 277 -13.80 -4.23 -15.15
C PRO A 277 -13.35 -4.63 -13.73
N ASP A 278 -12.55 -3.77 -13.10
CA ASP A 278 -12.13 -3.82 -11.70
C ASP A 278 -13.33 -3.84 -10.74
N HIS A 279 -13.93 -5.02 -10.53
CA HIS A 279 -14.75 -5.31 -9.34
C HIS A 279 -13.82 -5.71 -8.20
N VAL A 280 -13.03 -4.74 -7.72
CA VAL A 280 -12.00 -4.88 -6.67
C VAL A 280 -12.64 -4.61 -5.31
N LYS A 281 -13.41 -5.58 -4.80
CA LYS A 281 -14.14 -5.62 -3.52
C LYS A 281 -14.67 -7.08 -3.39
N ASP A 282 -14.57 -7.86 -2.32
CA ASP A 282 -14.51 -7.58 -0.88
C ASP A 282 -14.09 -8.88 -0.13
N TYR A 283 -12.81 -9.16 0.08
CA TYR A 283 -12.41 -10.27 0.97
C TYR A 283 -11.49 -9.77 2.05
N ILE A 284 -11.71 -10.26 3.27
CA ILE A 284 -10.76 -10.10 4.36
C ILE A 284 -9.59 -11.05 4.08
N ILE A 285 -8.42 -10.49 3.82
CA ILE A 285 -7.20 -11.24 3.49
C ILE A 285 -6.22 -11.30 4.67
N GLY A 286 -6.45 -10.49 5.69
CA GLY A 286 -5.59 -10.42 6.85
C GLY A 286 -6.20 -9.63 8.00
N ILE A 287 -5.52 -9.72 9.14
CA ILE A 287 -5.85 -8.97 10.35
C ILE A 287 -4.58 -8.32 10.91
N GLN A 288 -4.66 -7.05 11.28
CA GLN A 288 -3.62 -6.34 12.01
C GLN A 288 -4.04 -6.20 13.46
N ILE A 289 -3.25 -6.79 14.35
CA ILE A 289 -3.47 -6.77 15.79
C ILE A 289 -2.28 -6.08 16.43
N PRO A 290 -2.41 -4.82 16.85
CA PRO A 290 -1.29 -4.09 17.42
C PRO A 290 -0.96 -4.57 18.85
N TYR A 291 0.32 -4.52 19.21
CA TYR A 291 0.84 -4.69 20.57
C TYR A 291 1.95 -3.67 20.85
N ASN A 292 2.16 -3.34 22.12
CA ASN A 292 3.22 -2.43 22.55
C ASN A 292 4.54 -3.20 22.75
N SER A 293 5.55 -2.89 21.95
CA SER A 293 6.89 -3.49 22.03
C SER A 293 7.87 -2.52 22.70
N SER A 294 8.52 -2.95 23.78
CA SER A 294 9.62 -2.21 24.40
C SER A 294 10.96 -2.45 23.70
N ILE A 295 11.16 -3.63 23.10
CA ILE A 295 12.42 -4.02 22.43
C ILE A 295 12.68 -3.15 21.19
N LYS A 296 11.61 -2.69 20.55
CA LYS A 296 11.68 -1.90 19.32
C LYS A 296 11.56 -0.39 19.56
N ALA A 297 11.40 0.04 20.81
CA ALA A 297 11.32 1.44 21.15
C ALA A 297 12.70 2.09 21.00
N THR A 298 12.75 3.28 20.42
CA THR A 298 13.99 4.04 20.24
C THR A 298 13.77 5.47 20.73
N GLY A 299 14.84 6.23 20.98
CA GLY A 299 14.71 7.66 21.29
C GLY A 299 14.07 7.98 22.65
N GLY A 300 14.15 7.08 23.63
CA GLY A 300 13.62 7.31 24.99
C GLY A 300 12.13 6.99 25.15
N GLU A 301 11.47 6.48 24.11
CA GLU A 301 10.12 5.95 24.22
C GLU A 301 10.11 4.64 25.02
N GLN A 302 9.10 4.44 25.87
CA GLN A 302 8.95 3.19 26.62
C GLN A 302 8.42 2.04 25.75
N TYR A 303 7.61 2.37 24.74
CA TYR A 303 6.95 1.42 23.86
C TYR A 303 6.77 1.99 22.46
N VAL A 304 6.89 1.14 21.45
CA VAL A 304 6.44 1.40 20.08
C VAL A 304 5.40 0.35 19.69
N ALA A 305 4.37 0.75 18.95
CA ALA A 305 3.35 -0.19 18.50
C ALA A 305 3.84 -1.04 17.32
N ARG A 306 3.59 -2.34 17.38
CA ARG A 306 3.95 -3.37 16.38
C ARG A 306 2.75 -4.27 16.12
N ASN A 307 2.67 -4.91 14.95
CA ASN A 307 1.60 -5.86 14.67
C ASN A 307 2.01 -7.27 15.11
N PHE A 308 1.10 -8.05 15.70
CA PHE A 308 1.28 -9.49 15.78
C PHE A 308 1.44 -10.06 14.37
N PHE A 309 2.30 -11.06 14.24
CA PHE A 309 2.53 -11.80 13.02
C PHE A 309 2.56 -13.29 13.32
N MET A 310 2.31 -14.10 12.30
CA MET A 310 2.34 -15.55 12.40
C MET A 310 3.30 -16.09 11.34
N PRO A 311 4.54 -16.44 11.71
CA PRO A 311 5.51 -16.96 10.77
C PRO A 311 5.20 -18.44 10.46
N THR A 312 4.23 -18.65 9.56
CA THR A 312 3.83 -19.92 8.93
C THR A 312 4.15 -19.94 7.39
N GLY A 313 4.46 -21.10 6.76
CA GLY A 313 5.21 -21.19 5.46
C GLY A 313 6.63 -21.81 5.46
N PHE A 314 7.38 -21.66 4.35
CA PHE A 314 8.75 -22.19 4.13
C PHE A 314 9.83 -21.10 3.90
N TYR A 315 9.44 -19.84 3.67
CA TYR A 315 10.29 -18.77 3.13
C TYR A 315 10.54 -17.63 4.11
N TYR A 316 10.93 -17.94 5.35
CA TYR A 316 11.04 -16.90 6.39
C TYR A 316 12.39 -16.22 6.45
N GLY A 317 12.35 -14.95 6.90
CA GLY A 317 13.44 -14.30 7.59
C GLY A 317 13.90 -15.09 8.82
N LYS A 318 15.14 -14.85 9.25
CA LYS A 318 15.81 -15.67 10.28
C LYS A 318 15.19 -15.55 11.68
N GLU A 319 14.27 -14.61 11.93
CA GLU A 319 13.76 -14.29 13.26
C GLU A 319 12.22 -14.37 13.33
N LYS A 320 11.72 -15.26 14.19
CA LYS A 320 10.28 -15.49 14.44
C LYS A 320 9.78 -14.82 15.73
N THR A 321 10.57 -13.91 16.28
CA THR A 321 10.37 -13.27 17.58
C THR A 321 10.02 -11.79 17.41
N SER A 322 9.72 -11.10 18.51
CA SER A 322 9.54 -9.64 18.51
C SER A 322 10.77 -8.87 18.03
N GLU A 323 11.97 -9.47 18.07
CA GLU A 323 13.21 -8.92 17.51
C GLU A 323 13.17 -8.90 15.97
N GLY A 324 12.52 -9.88 15.33
CA GLY A 324 12.31 -9.89 13.88
C GLY A 324 11.21 -8.94 13.42
N ASN A 325 10.42 -8.38 14.34
CA ASN A 325 9.29 -7.50 14.02
C ASN A 325 9.74 -6.04 13.88
N ASP A 326 10.31 -5.75 12.72
CA ASP A 326 10.88 -4.45 12.34
C ASP A 326 9.86 -3.45 11.78
N HIS A 327 8.64 -3.90 11.47
CA HIS A 327 7.58 -3.07 10.90
C HIS A 327 6.69 -2.42 11.98
N PRO A 328 6.42 -1.10 11.90
CA PRO A 328 5.53 -0.43 12.85
C PRO A 328 4.08 -0.84 12.62
N ALA A 329 3.23 -0.79 13.65
CA ALA A 329 1.80 -1.11 13.51
C ALA A 329 1.04 -0.23 12.51
N SER A 330 1.61 0.93 12.17
CA SER A 330 1.08 1.88 11.18
C SER A 330 1.37 1.50 9.72
N VAL A 331 2.21 0.49 9.46
CA VAL A 331 2.52 0.09 8.10
C VAL A 331 1.30 -0.53 7.40
N THR A 332 1.17 -0.28 6.11
CA THR A 332 0.18 -0.95 5.25
C THR A 332 0.44 -2.45 5.27
N PHE A 333 -0.63 -3.24 5.47
CA PHE A 333 -0.56 -4.69 5.38
C PHE A 333 -0.20 -5.13 3.95
N ASP A 334 0.80 -5.98 3.85
CA ASP A 334 1.27 -6.60 2.63
C ASP A 334 1.34 -8.13 2.85
N PRO A 335 0.56 -8.94 2.10
CA PRO A 335 0.57 -10.40 2.26
C PRO A 335 1.92 -11.04 1.90
N SER A 336 2.81 -10.32 1.21
CA SER A 336 4.18 -10.76 0.96
C SER A 336 5.16 -10.45 2.09
N GLU A 337 4.76 -9.62 3.06
CA GLU A 337 5.57 -9.22 4.21
C GLU A 337 4.93 -9.67 5.52
N GLU A 338 5.53 -10.67 6.15
CA GLU A 338 4.97 -11.39 7.29
C GLU A 338 4.77 -10.52 8.53
N THR A 339 5.59 -9.49 8.73
CA THR A 339 5.57 -8.66 9.94
C THR A 339 4.57 -7.51 9.87
N THR A 340 3.87 -7.37 8.73
CA THR A 340 2.86 -6.33 8.55
C THR A 340 1.48 -6.71 9.12
N GLY A 341 1.25 -8.00 9.42
CA GLY A 341 0.03 -8.52 10.09
C GLY A 341 -0.08 -10.05 10.02
N ILE A 342 -1.28 -10.59 10.22
CA ILE A 342 -1.56 -12.03 10.10
C ILE A 342 -2.44 -12.27 8.88
N GLN A 343 -1.93 -13.01 7.89
CA GLN A 343 -2.72 -13.45 6.74
C GLN A 343 -3.68 -14.56 7.14
N GLY A 344 -4.90 -14.54 6.59
CA GLY A 344 -5.88 -15.58 6.88
C GLY A 344 -7.27 -15.28 6.34
N SER A 345 -8.27 -16.01 6.87
CA SER A 345 -9.68 -15.85 6.50
C SER A 345 -10.60 -15.95 7.71
N VAL A 346 -11.74 -15.27 7.66
CA VAL A 346 -12.80 -15.37 8.67
C VAL A 346 -13.51 -16.70 8.50
N GLN A 347 -13.46 -17.56 9.52
CA GLN A 347 -14.17 -18.85 9.53
C GLN A 347 -15.60 -18.71 10.04
N LYS A 348 -15.79 -17.86 11.05
CA LYS A 348 -17.10 -17.64 11.67
C LYS A 348 -17.23 -16.18 12.07
N PHE A 349 -18.40 -15.61 11.84
CA PHE A 349 -18.74 -14.27 12.29
C PHE A 349 -20.18 -14.26 12.74
N ASP A 350 -20.39 -14.15 14.05
CA ASP A 350 -21.70 -14.04 14.67
C ASP A 350 -21.92 -12.59 15.09
N ILE A 351 -23.07 -12.01 14.74
CA ILE A 351 -23.47 -10.66 15.17
C ILE A 351 -24.75 -10.77 15.99
N THR A 352 -24.76 -10.14 17.15
CA THR A 352 -25.93 -10.05 18.05
C THR A 352 -26.24 -8.58 18.31
N TYR A 353 -27.46 -8.14 18.02
CA TYR A 353 -27.90 -6.79 18.35
C TYR A 353 -28.48 -6.74 19.77
N ASP A 354 -27.94 -5.88 20.62
CA ASP A 354 -28.52 -5.57 21.93
C ASP A 354 -29.35 -4.28 21.82
N ALA A 355 -30.68 -4.44 21.79
CA ALA A 355 -31.61 -3.32 21.68
C ALA A 355 -31.61 -2.42 22.92
N GLY A 356 -31.21 -2.92 24.09
CA GLY A 356 -31.15 -2.13 25.33
C GLY A 356 -30.02 -1.11 25.33
N GLU A 357 -28.89 -1.46 24.69
CA GLU A 357 -27.70 -0.62 24.62
C GLU A 357 -27.50 0.04 23.23
N SER A 358 -28.32 -0.32 22.24
CA SER A 358 -28.19 0.11 20.83
C SER A 358 -26.82 -0.19 20.23
N VAL A 359 -26.22 -1.32 20.63
CA VAL A 359 -24.91 -1.79 20.14
C VAL A 359 -25.05 -3.14 19.46
N TYR A 360 -24.16 -3.41 18.50
CA TYR A 360 -24.01 -4.75 17.94
C TYR A 360 -22.81 -5.42 18.57
N ASN A 361 -23.03 -6.52 19.29
CA ASN A 361 -21.97 -7.40 19.74
C ASN A 361 -21.55 -8.32 18.59
N PHE A 362 -20.27 -8.65 18.49
CA PHE A 362 -19.81 -9.65 17.54
C PHE A 362 -18.87 -10.67 18.18
N ASN A 363 -18.85 -11.88 17.62
CA ASN A 363 -17.89 -12.93 17.90
C ASN A 363 -17.32 -13.43 16.57
N MET A 364 -16.02 -13.28 16.40
CA MET A 364 -15.32 -13.64 15.17
C MET A 364 -14.27 -14.72 15.43
N ILE A 365 -14.28 -15.77 14.61
CA ILE A 365 -13.20 -16.75 14.54
C ILE A 365 -12.43 -16.50 13.24
N PHE A 366 -11.18 -16.06 13.38
CA PHE A 366 -10.24 -15.88 12.27
C PHE A 366 -9.23 -17.03 12.24
N ALA A 367 -9.03 -17.60 11.06
CA ALA A 367 -8.04 -18.64 10.83
C ALA A 367 -6.85 -18.10 10.03
N PRO A 368 -5.64 -18.10 10.62
CA PRO A 368 -4.41 -17.80 9.89
C PRO A 368 -4.14 -18.83 8.79
N ILE A 369 -3.88 -18.37 7.56
CA ILE A 369 -3.67 -19.23 6.38
C ILE A 369 -2.58 -18.61 5.50
N ASP A 370 -1.47 -19.33 5.31
CA ASP A 370 -0.31 -18.87 4.51
C ASP A 370 -0.58 -18.87 3.01
N ASN A 371 -1.24 -19.92 2.54
CA ASN A 371 -1.56 -20.12 1.13
C ASN A 371 -3.05 -20.28 1.03
N LEU A 372 -3.73 -19.15 0.88
CA LEU A 372 -5.15 -19.14 0.62
C LEU A 372 -5.37 -19.47 -0.86
N ILE A 373 -5.53 -20.76 -1.17
CA ILE A 373 -5.98 -21.20 -2.50
C ILE A 373 -7.49 -20.95 -2.55
N ILE A 374 -7.87 -19.77 -3.06
CA ILE A 374 -9.28 -19.39 -3.23
C ILE A 374 -9.71 -19.93 -4.59
N GLY A 375 -10.59 -20.93 -4.54
CA GLY A 375 -11.12 -21.63 -5.70
C GLY A 375 -12.05 -20.78 -6.55
#